data_AF-A0A067SHU9-F1
#
_entry.id   AF-A0A067SHU9-F1
#
_cell.length_a   1.000
_cell.length_b   1.000
_cell.length_c   1.000
_cell.angle_alpha   90.00
_cell.angle_beta   90.00
_cell.angle_gamma   90.00
#
_symmetry.space_group_name_H-M   'P 1'
#
loop_
_entity.id
_entity.type
_entity.pdbx_description
1 polymer ?
#
loop_
_entity_poly.entity_id
_entity_poly.type
_entity_poly.pdbx_seq_one_letter_code
_entity_poly.pdbx_strand_id
1 'polypeptide(L)' 'LEVTHSSFSAEKIRGWLSPPDTSKNRNEADEKRQVDTCSWFLDGERFHEWQGTPGFLWVKGKGKLLSKLFEIKC' A
#
# COMPACT_ATOMS: atom_id res chain seq x y z
N LEU A 1 19.49 -29.72 19.89
CA LEU A 1 18.89 -28.74 18.97
C LEU A 1 19.31 -29.13 17.57
N GLU A 2 18.53 -29.99 16.93
CA GLU A 2 18.76 -30.33 15.52
C GLU A 2 18.41 -29.11 14.68
N VAL A 3 19.44 -28.39 14.25
CA VAL A 3 19.32 -27.41 13.18
C VAL A 3 19.05 -28.22 11.93
N THR A 4 17.79 -28.26 11.52
CA THR A 4 17.40 -28.90 10.27
C THR A 4 18.20 -28.25 9.14
N HIS A 5 19.17 -28.99 8.62
CA HIS A 5 19.94 -28.66 7.44
C HIS A 5 19.02 -28.87 6.22
N SER A 6 17.93 -28.09 6.19
CA SER A 6 16.96 -28.06 5.11
C SER A 6 17.69 -27.48 3.90
N SER A 7 18.05 -28.36 2.98
CA SER A 7 18.67 -28.09 1.68
C SER A 7 17.73 -27.33 0.72
N PHE A 8 16.85 -26.47 1.24
CA PHE A 8 16.14 -25.52 0.43
C PHE A 8 17.15 -24.44 0.05
N SER A 9 17.69 -24.54 -1.15
CA SER A 9 18.67 -23.62 -1.70
C SER A 9 18.16 -22.19 -1.52
N ALA A 10 19.03 -21.29 -1.03
CA ALA A 10 18.67 -19.90 -0.72
C ALA A 10 17.97 -19.18 -1.89
N GLU A 11 18.25 -19.59 -3.13
CA GLU A 11 17.58 -19.14 -4.35
C GLU A 11 16.08 -19.44 -4.37
N LYS A 12 15.69 -20.63 -3.90
CA LYS A 12 14.28 -21.03 -3.83
C LYS A 12 13.55 -20.23 -2.73
N ILE A 13 14.22 -19.90 -1.63
CA ILE A 13 13.65 -19.02 -0.58
C ILE A 13 13.46 -17.62 -1.15
N ARG A 14 14.48 -17.08 -1.82
CA ARG A 14 14.42 -15.78 -2.48
C ARG A 14 13.31 -15.72 -3.51
N GLY A 15 13.12 -16.77 -4.31
CA GLY A 15 12.03 -16.87 -5.27
C GLY A 15 10.64 -16.86 -4.62
N TRP A 16 10.47 -17.52 -3.48
CA TRP A 16 9.20 -17.48 -2.72
C TRP A 16 8.96 -16.12 -2.07
N LEU A 17 10.02 -15.44 -1.62
CA LEU A 17 9.97 -14.10 -1.04
C LEU A 17 9.90 -12.98 -2.10
N SER A 18 10.13 -13.29 -3.38
CA SER A 18 10.06 -12.31 -4.44
C SER A 18 8.66 -11.70 -4.47
N PRO A 19 8.54 -10.37 -4.46
CA PRO A 19 7.24 -9.74 -4.53
C PRO A 19 6.56 -10.10 -5.86
N PRO A 20 5.23 -10.27 -5.88
CA PRO A 20 4.49 -10.35 -7.13
C PRO A 20 4.62 -9.01 -7.88
N ASP A 21 4.36 -9.04 -9.20
CA ASP A 21 4.23 -7.79 -9.94
C ASP A 21 3.05 -6.97 -9.41
N THR A 22 3.37 -5.88 -8.70
CA THR A 22 2.39 -4.99 -8.08
C THR A 22 1.82 -3.96 -9.06
N SER A 23 2.31 -3.91 -10.30
CA SER A 23 1.92 -2.89 -11.29
C SER A 23 0.42 -2.90 -11.55
N LYS A 24 -0.17 -4.09 -11.73
CA LYS A 24 -1.61 -4.27 -12.00
C LYS A 24 -2.46 -3.71 -10.86
N ASN A 25 -2.14 -4.07 -9.61
CA ASN A 25 -2.86 -3.57 -8.45
C ASN A 25 -2.73 -2.05 -8.31
N ARG A 26 -1.55 -1.50 -8.60
CA ARG A 26 -1.33 -0.04 -8.59
C ARG A 26 -2.22 0.66 -9.63
N ASN A 27 -2.24 0.15 -10.86
CA ASN A 27 -3.02 0.75 -11.95
C ASN A 27 -4.52 0.67 -11.66
N GLU A 28 -5.02 -0.49 -11.22
CA GLU A 28 -6.44 -0.63 -10.82
C GLU A 28 -6.83 0.30 -9.68
N ALA A 29 -5.94 0.49 -8.69
CA ALA A 29 -6.19 1.41 -7.59
C ALA A 29 -6.20 2.87 -8.06
N ASP A 30 -5.34 3.24 -9.01
CA ASP A 30 -5.29 4.58 -9.60
C ASP A 30 -6.56 4.87 -10.42
N GLU A 31 -7.02 3.90 -11.21
CA GLU A 31 -8.27 3.99 -11.99
C GLU A 31 -9.51 4.14 -11.09
N LYS A 32 -9.55 3.43 -9.95
CA LYS A 32 -10.68 3.47 -9.00
C LYS A 32 -10.61 4.65 -8.03
N ARG A 33 -9.47 5.35 -7.94
CA ARG A 33 -9.28 6.44 -6.99
C ARG A 33 -10.18 7.62 -7.40
N GLN A 34 -10.83 8.24 -6.42
CA GLN A 34 -11.56 9.48 -6.69
C GLN A 34 -10.56 10.59 -7.06
N VAL A 35 -10.92 11.42 -8.04
CA VAL A 35 -10.18 12.65 -8.36
C VAL A 35 -9.92 13.44 -7.07
N ASP A 36 -8.70 13.97 -6.94
CA ASP A 36 -8.19 14.72 -5.77
C ASP A 36 -8.05 13.94 -4.45
N THR A 37 -8.21 12.60 -4.47
CA THR A 37 -7.91 11.78 -3.31
C THR A 37 -6.45 11.94 -2.90
N CYS A 38 -6.22 12.15 -1.61
CA CYS A 38 -4.90 12.37 -1.02
C CYS A 38 -4.17 13.63 -1.48
N SER A 39 -4.72 14.48 -2.37
CA SER A 39 -4.06 15.73 -2.79
C SER A 39 -3.74 16.64 -1.61
N TRP A 40 -4.63 16.74 -0.62
CA TRP A 40 -4.38 17.49 0.63
C TRP A 40 -3.10 17.06 1.37
N PHE A 41 -2.66 15.83 1.18
CA PHE A 41 -1.47 15.27 1.80
C PHE A 41 -0.27 15.30 0.85
N LEU A 42 -0.44 14.82 -0.39
CA LEU A 42 0.63 14.70 -1.38
C LEU A 42 1.16 16.07 -1.83
N ASP A 43 0.27 17.05 -1.97
CA ASP A 43 0.63 18.42 -2.33
C ASP A 43 0.98 19.26 -1.08
N GLY A 44 0.91 18.66 0.11
CA GLY A 44 1.18 19.31 1.38
C GLY A 44 2.67 19.39 1.70
N GLU A 45 3.04 20.45 2.42
CA GLU A 45 4.40 20.71 2.89
C GLU A 45 4.97 19.53 3.69
N ARG A 46 4.16 18.93 4.58
CA ARG A 46 4.58 17.79 5.41
C ARG A 46 5.08 16.60 4.58
N PHE A 47 4.44 16.30 3.45
CA PHE A 47 4.88 15.21 2.59
C PHE A 47 6.18 15.57 1.87
N HIS A 48 6.29 16.80 1.36
CA HIS A 48 7.49 17.30 0.70
C HIS A 48 8.71 17.33 1.64
N GLU A 49 8.54 17.78 2.88
CA GLU A 49 9.60 17.74 3.91
C GLU A 49 10.04 16.32 4.21
N TRP A 50 9.08 15.39 4.35
CA TRP A 50 9.37 13.97 4.58
C TRP A 50 10.14 13.33 3.42
N GLN A 51 9.90 13.75 2.17
CA GLN A 51 10.69 13.28 1.02
C GLN A 51 12.17 13.67 1.14
N GLY A 52 12.46 14.84 1.71
CA GLY A 52 13.83 15.31 1.94
C GLY A 52 14.52 14.62 3.13
N THR A 53 13.78 14.35 4.21
CA THR A 53 14.30 13.66 5.40
C THR A 53 13.37 12.52 5.81
N PRO A 54 13.56 11.32 5.24
CA PRO A 54 12.64 10.21 5.45
C PRO A 54 12.69 9.71 6.91
N GLY A 55 11.49 9.52 7.47
CA GLY A 55 11.26 9.03 8.83
C GLY A 55 9.84 8.45 8.99
N PHE A 56 9.36 8.33 10.23
CA PHE A 56 7.99 7.86 10.48
C PHE A 56 6.97 8.97 10.25
N LEU A 57 6.01 8.72 9.36
CA LEU A 57 4.91 9.64 9.06
C LEU A 57 3.57 8.93 9.20
N TRP A 58 2.79 9.33 10.21
CA TRP A 58 1.46 8.78 10.45
C TRP A 58 0.41 9.58 9.68
N VAL A 59 -0.25 8.92 8.73
CA VAL A 59 -1.34 9.50 7.94
C VAL A 59 -2.67 8.92 8.42
N LYS A 60 -3.58 9.78 8.86
CA LYS A 60 -4.94 9.39 9.28
C LYS A 60 -5.95 9.92 8.29
N GLY A 61 -6.54 9.02 7.51
CA GLY A 61 -7.69 9.35 6.66
C GLY A 61 -8.95 9.58 7.51
N LYS A 62 -9.81 10.51 7.08
CA LYS A 62 -11.20 10.58 7.54
C LYS A 62 -12.03 9.71 6.59
N GLY A 63 -12.29 8.47 6.98
CA GLY A 63 -13.29 7.66 6.27
C GLY A 63 -14.66 8.31 6.46
N LYS A 64 -15.19 9.00 5.45
CA LYS A 64 -16.62 9.27 5.41
C LYS A 64 -17.30 7.94 5.10
N LEU A 65 -17.82 7.29 6.13
CA LEU A 65 -18.80 6.23 5.94
C LEU A 65 -19.96 6.89 5.19
N LEU A 66 -20.14 6.56 3.90
CA LEU A 66 -21.31 6.99 3.14
C LEU A 66 -22.53 6.34 3.79
N SER A 67 -23.17 7.03 4.72
CA SER A 67 -24.45 6.64 5.33
C SER A 67 -25.62 6.62 4.34
N LYS A 68 -25.35 6.64 3.03
CA LYS A 68 -26.30 6.51 1.93
C LYS A 68 -26.08 5.27 1.06
N LEU A 69 -25.19 4.34 1.45
CA LEU A 69 -24.95 3.10 0.70
C LEU A 69 -25.97 1.98 0.99
N PHE A 70 -27.21 2.31 1.36
CA PHE A 70 -28.29 1.34 1.59
C PHE A 70 -29.39 1.42 0.51
N GLU A 71 -29.03 1.65 -0.74
CA GLU A 71 -29.94 1.45 -1.89
C GLU A 71 -29.27 0.74 -3.07
N ILE A 72 -28.25 -0.07 -2.82
CA ILE A 72 -27.89 -1.13 -3.76
C ILE A 72 -28.78 -2.32 -3.41
N LYS A 73 -29.94 -2.41 -4.08
CA LYS A 73 -30.73 -3.63 -4.12
C LYS A 73 -29.86 -4.73 -4.72
N CYS A 74 -29.47 -5.70 -3.89
CA CYS A 74 -29.36 -7.09 -4.34
C CYS A 74 -30.77 -7.65 -4.56
#